data_AF-A0A9D4GAJ7-F1
#
_entry.id   AF-A0A9D4GAJ7-F1
#
_cell.length_a   1.000
_cell.length_b   1.000
_cell.length_c   1.000
_cell.angle_alpha   90.00
_cell.angle_beta   90.00
_cell.angle_gamma   90.00
#
_symmetry.space_group_name_H-M   'P 1'
#
loop_
_entity.id
_entity.type
_entity.pdbx_description
1 polymer ?
#
loop_
_entity_poly.entity_id
_entity_poly.type
_entity_poly.pdbx_seq_one_letter_code
_entity_poly.pdbx_strand_id
1 'polypeptide(L)'
;MDSISHFKVLGLFSVNEDTTYVTPFEYVAIEPYLYGQFEKFNSNGGFEDFSALVLNTFSHWTWQVSGHKFLVCDLQGVQKGRKYILTDPCIHSVDGRFGMTDLGVVGMEKVLSNHVCNAMCYALGLENPMAGLRLGARKSQATAYVFELSESDIYRANEARTHYFTLIEPVVQ
;
A
#
# COMPACT_ATOMS: atom_id res chain seq x y z
N MET A 1 15.39 -25.22 2.74
CA MET A 1 13.99 -25.39 2.31
C MET A 1 13.09 -24.87 3.41
N ASP A 2 12.03 -24.18 3.02
CA ASP A 2 10.73 -24.16 3.69
C ASP A 2 10.67 -23.58 5.11
N SER A 3 11.01 -22.29 5.24
CA SER A 3 10.38 -21.44 6.26
C SER A 3 8.94 -21.10 5.84
N ILE A 4 8.07 -22.10 5.77
CA ILE A 4 6.63 -21.90 5.56
C ILE A 4 6.10 -21.09 6.75
N SER A 5 5.55 -19.92 6.47
CA SER A 5 4.87 -19.09 7.47
C SER A 5 3.65 -19.85 8.02
N HIS A 6 3.80 -20.44 9.21
CA HIS A 6 2.71 -21.16 9.88
C HIS A 6 1.68 -20.16 10.42
N PHE A 7 0.74 -19.73 9.56
CA PHE A 7 -0.45 -19.05 10.03
C PHE A 7 -1.28 -20.02 10.88
N LYS A 8 -1.57 -19.62 12.12
CA LYS A 8 -2.56 -20.33 12.95
C LYS A 8 -3.96 -19.87 12.53
N VAL A 9 -4.90 -20.80 12.55
CA VAL A 9 -6.28 -20.58 12.06
C VAL A 9 -6.94 -19.41 12.76
N LEU A 10 -7.56 -18.52 11.98
CA LEU A 10 -8.41 -17.44 12.46
C LEU A 10 -9.66 -18.04 13.11
N GLY A 11 -9.79 -17.92 14.43
CA GLY A 11 -10.95 -18.42 15.16
C GLY A 11 -12.08 -17.42 15.15
N LEU A 12 -13.22 -17.78 14.57
CA LEU A 12 -14.45 -16.99 14.66
C LEU A 12 -15.10 -17.26 16.03
N PHE A 13 -15.07 -16.27 16.90
CA PHE A 13 -15.80 -16.23 18.17
C PHE A 13 -16.73 -15.04 18.14
N SER A 14 -17.93 -15.18 18.71
CA SER A 14 -18.97 -14.17 18.59
C SER A 14 -18.76 -13.09 19.69
N VAL A 15 -18.50 -11.81 19.34
CA VAL A 15 -18.18 -10.71 20.29
C VAL A 15 -18.96 -9.33 20.12
N ASN A 16 -19.98 -8.86 20.89
CA ASN A 16 -21.16 -8.05 20.38
C ASN A 16 -21.15 -6.52 20.61
N GLU A 17 -21.37 -6.10 21.85
CA GLU A 17 -21.51 -4.69 22.21
C GLU A 17 -20.11 -4.08 22.15
N ASP A 18 -19.93 -3.21 21.17
CA ASP A 18 -18.65 -2.64 20.75
C ASP A 18 -18.10 -1.67 21.83
N THR A 19 -16.92 -2.01 22.34
CA THR A 19 -16.21 -1.27 23.40
C THR A 19 -14.71 -1.55 23.28
N THR A 20 -13.89 -1.11 24.25
CA THR A 20 -12.50 -1.60 24.40
C THR A 20 -12.42 -3.13 24.69
N TYR A 21 -13.57 -3.79 24.82
CA TYR A 21 -13.73 -5.24 24.92
C TYR A 21 -14.58 -5.76 23.76
N VAL A 22 -14.17 -6.90 23.22
CA VAL A 22 -14.94 -7.79 22.34
C VAL A 22 -15.89 -8.68 23.21
N THR A 23 -17.21 -8.79 22.93
CA THR A 23 -18.24 -9.35 23.89
C THR A 23 -19.11 -10.61 23.45
N PRO A 24 -20.42 -10.60 23.01
CA PRO A 24 -21.10 -11.73 22.24
C PRO A 24 -21.35 -11.97 20.66
N PHE A 25 -21.20 -11.11 19.60
CA PHE A 25 -21.46 -11.42 18.14
C PHE A 25 -20.53 -10.99 16.92
N GLU A 26 -19.48 -10.14 17.01
CA GLU A 26 -18.58 -9.59 15.93
C GLU A 26 -17.46 -10.54 15.43
N TYR A 27 -16.61 -10.05 14.51
CA TYR A 27 -15.39 -10.69 14.00
C TYR A 27 -14.14 -9.81 14.14
N VAL A 28 -13.06 -10.35 14.69
CA VAL A 28 -11.75 -9.65 14.82
C VAL A 28 -10.61 -10.38 14.10
N ALA A 29 -9.67 -9.60 13.57
CA ALA A 29 -8.36 -10.09 13.15
C ALA A 29 -7.39 -10.15 14.35
N ILE A 30 -6.56 -11.18 14.45
CA ILE A 30 -5.56 -11.34 15.51
C ILE A 30 -4.25 -11.81 14.90
N GLU A 31 -3.15 -11.14 15.25
CA GLU A 31 -1.81 -11.42 14.73
C GLU A 31 -0.72 -11.48 15.83
N PRO A 32 0.49 -11.98 15.53
CA PRO A 32 1.59 -12.03 16.51
C PRO A 32 2.11 -10.63 16.88
N TYR A 33 2.18 -10.33 18.18
CA TYR A 33 2.68 -9.04 18.68
C TYR A 33 4.09 -8.69 18.16
N LEU A 34 4.20 -7.50 17.56
CA LEU A 34 5.44 -7.00 16.97
C LEU A 34 6.34 -6.33 18.02
N TYR A 35 7.14 -7.13 18.72
CA TYR A 35 8.12 -6.64 19.70
C TYR A 35 9.16 -5.67 19.09
N GLY A 36 9.05 -4.37 19.33
CA GLY A 36 10.06 -3.36 18.95
C GLY A 36 9.53 -1.93 19.00
N GLN A 37 10.20 -1.00 18.31
CA GLN A 37 9.59 0.29 17.96
C GLN A 37 8.70 0.07 16.73
N PHE A 38 7.46 0.54 16.78
CA PHE A 38 6.54 0.51 15.65
C PHE A 38 6.70 1.79 14.83
N GLU A 39 6.94 1.63 13.54
CA GLU A 39 7.28 2.70 12.61
C GLU A 39 6.43 2.55 11.33
N LYS A 40 6.05 3.68 10.73
CA LYS A 40 5.30 3.74 9.47
C LYS A 40 6.23 4.27 8.39
N PHE A 41 6.63 3.39 7.46
CA PHE A 41 7.72 3.64 6.52
C PHE A 41 7.24 4.28 5.22
N ASN A 42 6.01 4.01 4.80
CA ASN A 42 5.29 4.81 3.81
C ASN A 42 3.78 4.84 4.10
N SER A 43 3.01 5.65 3.37
CA SER A 43 1.54 5.66 3.49
C SER A 43 0.83 5.45 2.16
N ASN A 44 -0.41 4.96 2.22
CA ASN A 44 -1.29 4.85 1.06
C ASN A 44 -1.67 6.21 0.44
N GLY A 45 -1.47 7.31 1.17
CA GLY A 45 -1.59 8.70 0.70
C GLY A 45 -0.30 9.31 0.12
N GLY A 46 0.81 8.57 0.06
CA GLY A 46 2.07 9.01 -0.56
C GLY A 46 3.10 9.70 0.35
N PHE A 47 3.08 9.42 1.67
CA PHE A 47 4.25 9.68 2.51
C PHE A 47 5.32 8.61 2.27
N GLU A 48 6.60 9.00 2.28
CA GLU A 48 7.76 8.09 2.26
C GLU A 48 8.76 8.50 3.36
N ASP A 49 9.24 7.53 4.13
CA ASP A 49 10.47 7.66 4.92
C ASP A 49 11.68 7.27 4.07
N PHE A 50 12.66 8.19 3.99
CA PHE A 50 13.90 7.99 3.26
C PHE A 50 14.94 7.14 4.01
N SER A 51 14.70 6.76 5.28
CA SER A 51 15.52 5.74 5.95
C SER A 51 15.20 4.33 5.43
N ALA A 52 13.94 4.07 5.09
CA ALA A 52 13.42 2.76 4.72
C ALA A 52 13.35 2.50 3.20
N LEU A 53 14.32 3.01 2.42
CA LEU A 53 14.32 3.00 0.94
C LEU A 53 13.94 1.67 0.27
N VAL A 54 14.24 0.53 0.88
CA VAL A 54 13.91 -0.81 0.34
C VAL A 54 12.39 -1.07 0.32
N LEU A 55 11.64 -0.49 1.26
CA LEU A 55 10.18 -0.61 1.32
C LEU A 55 9.52 0.30 0.28
N ASN A 56 10.05 1.50 0.07
CA ASN A 56 9.62 2.41 -1.01
C ASN A 56 9.90 1.80 -2.39
N THR A 57 11.08 1.17 -2.56
CA THR A 57 11.39 0.38 -3.76
C THR A 57 10.46 -0.82 -3.91
N PHE A 58 10.09 -1.51 -2.83
CA PHE A 58 9.14 -2.63 -2.88
C PHE A 58 7.74 -2.16 -3.34
N SER A 59 7.22 -1.06 -2.78
CA SER A 59 5.96 -0.46 -3.24
C SER A 59 5.96 -0.19 -4.74
N HIS A 60 7.00 0.48 -5.24
CA HIS A 60 7.18 0.74 -6.67
C HIS A 60 7.31 -0.58 -7.49
N TRP A 61 8.12 -1.54 -7.04
CA TRP A 61 8.30 -2.84 -7.71
C TRP A 61 6.97 -3.61 -7.84
N THR A 62 6.11 -3.62 -6.80
CA THR A 62 4.79 -4.31 -6.88
C THR A 62 3.89 -3.73 -7.97
N TRP A 63 3.98 -2.42 -8.20
CA TRP A 63 3.23 -1.74 -9.25
C TRP A 63 3.74 -2.09 -10.64
N GLN A 64 5.05 -2.05 -10.90
CA GLN A 64 5.59 -2.40 -12.22
C GLN A 64 5.42 -3.90 -12.54
N VAL A 65 5.74 -4.80 -11.59
CA VAL A 65 5.68 -6.25 -11.84
C VAL A 65 4.24 -6.76 -12.07
N SER A 66 3.24 -6.11 -11.44
CA SER A 66 1.82 -6.44 -11.65
C SER A 66 1.24 -5.93 -12.98
N GLY A 67 2.03 -5.25 -13.82
CA GLY A 67 1.55 -4.60 -15.04
C GLY A 67 0.73 -3.34 -14.77
N HIS A 68 1.07 -2.62 -13.69
CA HIS A 68 0.40 -1.43 -13.17
C HIS A 68 -1.00 -1.69 -12.59
N LYS A 69 -1.30 -2.95 -12.21
CA LYS A 69 -2.63 -3.39 -11.76
C LYS A 69 -2.83 -3.31 -10.24
N PHE A 70 -1.76 -3.42 -9.45
CA PHE A 70 -1.77 -3.40 -7.98
C PHE A 70 -0.55 -2.67 -7.41
N LEU A 71 -0.72 -1.87 -6.35
CA LEU A 71 0.39 -1.20 -5.64
C LEU A 71 0.26 -1.44 -4.14
N VAL A 72 1.28 -2.07 -3.52
CA VAL A 72 1.32 -2.30 -2.07
C VAL A 72 1.98 -1.11 -1.36
N CYS A 73 1.33 -0.55 -0.36
CA CYS A 73 1.74 0.65 0.37
C CYS A 73 1.25 0.60 1.82
N ASP A 74 1.33 1.71 2.55
CA ASP A 74 1.04 1.78 3.99
C ASP A 74 1.95 0.85 4.81
N LEU A 75 3.18 0.65 4.36
CA LEU A 75 4.11 -0.31 4.92
C LEU A 75 4.54 0.15 6.32
N GLN A 76 4.05 -0.57 7.34
CA GLN A 76 4.22 -0.24 8.76
C GLN A 76 4.54 -1.50 9.57
N GLY A 77 5.23 -1.33 10.70
CA GLY A 77 5.65 -2.44 11.55
C GLY A 77 6.98 -2.16 12.26
N VAL A 78 7.86 -3.17 12.35
CA VAL A 78 9.09 -3.12 13.17
C VAL A 78 10.32 -3.52 12.36
N GLN A 79 11.36 -2.68 12.39
CA GLN A 79 12.68 -3.06 11.87
C GLN A 79 13.52 -3.79 12.94
N LYS A 80 14.19 -4.88 12.52
CA LYS A 80 15.13 -5.68 13.33
C LYS A 80 16.42 -5.88 12.55
N GLY A 81 17.33 -4.91 12.67
CA GLY A 81 18.58 -4.89 11.90
C GLY A 81 18.31 -4.81 10.39
N ARG A 82 18.57 -5.92 9.67
CA ARG A 82 18.35 -6.02 8.22
C ARG A 82 17.00 -6.63 7.82
N LYS A 83 16.12 -6.96 8.77
CA LYS A 83 14.78 -7.51 8.51
C LYS A 83 13.70 -6.50 8.93
N TYR A 84 12.70 -6.31 8.08
CA TYR A 84 11.43 -5.70 8.47
C TYR A 84 10.42 -6.80 8.81
N ILE A 85 9.56 -6.55 9.80
CA ILE A 85 8.37 -7.34 10.09
C ILE A 85 7.20 -6.36 9.99
N LEU A 86 6.39 -6.52 8.95
CA LEU A 86 5.34 -5.58 8.58
C LEU A 86 3.96 -6.16 8.90
N THR A 87 2.99 -5.27 9.10
CA THR A 87 1.57 -5.55 9.34
C THR A 87 0.71 -4.55 8.57
N ASP A 88 -0.59 -4.84 8.49
CA ASP A 88 -1.66 -3.98 7.97
C ASP A 88 -1.27 -3.15 6.71
N PRO A 89 -0.87 -3.80 5.60
CA PRO A 89 -0.51 -3.10 4.37
C PRO A 89 -1.76 -2.75 3.55
N CYS A 90 -1.77 -1.54 2.97
CA CYS A 90 -2.75 -1.17 1.95
C CYS A 90 -2.36 -1.76 0.59
N ILE A 91 -3.34 -2.21 -0.18
CA ILE A 91 -3.17 -2.54 -1.60
C ILE A 91 -4.11 -1.64 -2.39
N HIS A 92 -3.55 -0.71 -3.18
CA HIS A 92 -4.34 -0.01 -4.20
C HIS A 92 -4.51 -0.93 -5.40
N SER A 93 -5.71 -1.01 -5.99
CA SER A 93 -5.99 -1.81 -7.18
C SER A 93 -6.74 -1.02 -8.25
N VAL A 94 -6.57 -1.39 -9.52
CA VAL A 94 -7.26 -0.69 -10.63
C VAL A 94 -8.79 -0.72 -10.55
N ASP A 95 -9.35 -1.64 -9.76
CA ASP A 95 -10.78 -1.87 -9.58
C ASP A 95 -11.26 -1.73 -8.12
N GLY A 96 -10.46 -1.13 -7.23
CA GLY A 96 -10.87 -0.76 -5.86
C GLY A 96 -11.26 -1.94 -4.94
N ARG A 97 -10.72 -3.14 -5.19
CA ARG A 97 -11.20 -4.39 -4.58
C ARG A 97 -10.74 -4.67 -3.15
N PHE A 98 -9.75 -3.95 -2.62
CA PHE A 98 -9.10 -4.30 -1.34
C PHE A 98 -9.62 -3.52 -0.11
N GLY A 99 -10.85 -3.00 -0.19
CA GLY A 99 -11.55 -2.40 0.95
C GLY A 99 -11.35 -0.89 1.08
N MET A 100 -11.70 -0.34 2.25
CA MET A 100 -11.86 1.13 2.41
C MET A 100 -10.57 1.95 2.32
N THR A 101 -9.40 1.32 2.37
CA THR A 101 -8.08 1.95 2.20
C THR A 101 -7.57 1.90 0.76
N ASP A 102 -8.17 1.07 -0.10
CA ASP A 102 -7.90 1.00 -1.55
C ASP A 102 -8.51 2.22 -2.24
N LEU A 103 -7.69 3.25 -2.49
CA LEU A 103 -8.08 4.48 -3.16
C LEU A 103 -8.00 4.36 -4.70
N GLY A 104 -7.91 3.13 -5.20
CA GLY A 104 -7.81 2.80 -6.61
C GLY A 104 -6.61 3.44 -7.32
N VAL A 105 -6.78 3.74 -8.61
CA VAL A 105 -5.76 4.47 -9.39
C VAL A 105 -5.40 5.83 -8.81
N VAL A 106 -6.30 6.50 -8.07
CA VAL A 106 -5.99 7.78 -7.41
C VAL A 106 -5.03 7.58 -6.24
N GLY A 107 -5.16 6.46 -5.51
CA GLY A 107 -4.17 6.03 -4.51
C GLY A 107 -2.81 5.75 -5.12
N MET A 108 -2.77 4.99 -6.22
CA MET A 108 -1.53 4.73 -6.95
C MET A 108 -0.83 6.02 -7.37
N GLU A 109 -1.57 6.97 -7.96
CA GLU A 109 -1.01 8.27 -8.36
C GLU A 109 -0.47 9.06 -7.17
N LYS A 110 -1.14 9.05 -6.01
CA LYS A 110 -0.67 9.75 -4.81
C LYS A 110 0.65 9.15 -4.29
N VAL A 111 0.81 7.82 -4.32
CA VAL A 111 2.08 7.19 -3.93
C VAL A 111 3.17 7.44 -4.98
N LEU A 112 2.91 7.15 -6.25
CA LEU A 112 3.89 7.24 -7.33
C LEU A 112 4.35 8.69 -7.62
N SER A 113 3.48 9.68 -7.44
CA SER A 113 3.84 11.10 -7.63
C SER A 113 4.74 11.69 -6.54
N ASN A 114 4.79 11.07 -5.37
CA ASN A 114 5.71 11.43 -4.28
C ASN A 114 6.93 10.49 -4.19
N HIS A 115 6.90 9.32 -4.84
CA HIS A 115 7.98 8.35 -4.83
C HIS A 115 9.29 8.91 -5.42
N VAL A 116 10.39 8.80 -4.68
CA VAL A 116 11.72 9.14 -5.19
C VAL A 116 12.48 7.87 -5.57
N CYS A 117 12.59 7.64 -6.89
CA CYS A 117 13.38 6.53 -7.44
C CYS A 117 14.83 6.58 -6.92
N ASN A 118 15.24 5.53 -6.22
CA ASN A 118 16.55 5.41 -5.59
C ASN A 118 17.41 4.32 -6.26
N ALA A 119 18.63 4.13 -5.79
CA ALA A 119 19.60 3.18 -6.36
C ALA A 119 19.05 1.75 -6.55
N MET A 120 18.17 1.27 -5.68
CA MET A 120 17.56 -0.07 -5.81
C MET A 120 16.48 -0.10 -6.90
N CYS A 121 15.73 0.98 -7.12
CA CYS A 121 14.78 1.07 -8.23
C CYS A 121 15.52 0.94 -9.57
N TYR A 122 16.62 1.68 -9.74
CA TYR A 122 17.46 1.60 -10.95
C TYR A 122 18.16 0.24 -11.10
N ALA A 123 18.64 -0.36 -10.02
CA ALA A 123 19.27 -1.69 -10.05
C ALA A 123 18.28 -2.84 -10.40
N LEU A 124 16.98 -2.65 -10.12
CA LEU A 124 15.91 -3.57 -10.51
C LEU A 124 15.34 -3.29 -11.92
N GLY A 125 15.81 -2.25 -12.62
CA GLY A 125 15.27 -1.86 -13.91
C GLY A 125 13.86 -1.26 -13.84
N LEU A 126 13.52 -0.60 -12.74
CA LEU A 126 12.23 0.08 -12.61
C LEU A 126 12.19 1.39 -13.41
N GLU A 127 11.14 1.57 -14.20
CA GLU A 127 10.86 2.81 -14.91
C GLU A 127 10.36 3.86 -13.91
N ASN A 128 10.87 5.10 -13.96
CA ASN A 128 10.35 6.14 -13.07
C ASN A 128 8.90 6.48 -13.47
N PRO A 129 7.90 6.29 -12.60
CA PRO A 129 6.48 6.44 -12.96
C PRO A 129 6.10 7.89 -13.31
N MET A 130 6.95 8.85 -12.94
CA MET A 130 6.77 10.27 -13.23
C MET A 130 7.74 10.78 -14.32
N ALA A 131 8.40 9.89 -15.06
CA ALA A 131 9.34 10.26 -16.13
C ALA A 131 8.68 11.16 -17.18
N GLY A 132 9.30 12.31 -17.46
CA GLY A 132 8.79 13.30 -18.42
C GLY A 132 7.56 14.11 -17.97
N LEU A 133 6.90 13.72 -16.87
CA LEU A 133 5.72 14.41 -16.36
C LEU A 133 6.09 15.67 -15.59
N ARG A 134 5.50 16.80 -15.97
CA ARG A 134 5.59 18.07 -15.23
C ARG A 134 4.42 18.19 -14.26
N LEU A 135 4.55 17.56 -13.09
CA LEU A 135 3.66 17.83 -11.97
C LEU A 135 3.71 19.32 -11.61
N GLY A 136 2.53 19.97 -11.55
CA GLY A 136 2.42 21.27 -10.91
C GLY A 136 2.69 21.16 -9.41
N ALA A 137 2.95 22.29 -8.73
CA ALA A 137 3.30 22.33 -7.29
C ALA A 137 2.14 21.94 -6.33
N ARG A 138 1.12 21.22 -6.81
CA ARG A 138 0.00 20.70 -6.04
C ARG A 138 0.43 19.40 -5.36
N LYS A 139 1.07 19.51 -4.19
CA LYS A 139 1.22 18.37 -3.27
C LYS A 139 -0.15 17.71 -3.10
N SER A 140 -0.24 16.40 -3.27
CA SER A 140 -1.44 15.66 -2.96
C SER A 140 -1.81 15.87 -1.49
N GLN A 141 -3.10 16.08 -1.21
CA GLN A 141 -3.57 15.90 0.16
C GLN A 141 -3.41 14.42 0.50
N ALA A 142 -2.84 14.14 1.67
CA ALA A 142 -2.83 12.80 2.22
C ALA A 142 -4.29 12.37 2.46
N THR A 143 -4.67 11.29 1.80
CA THR A 143 -5.96 10.61 1.94
C THR A 143 -5.62 9.18 2.35
N ALA A 144 -6.29 8.67 3.37
CA ALA A 144 -6.15 7.30 3.84
C ALA A 144 -7.37 6.43 3.49
N TYR A 145 -8.56 7.01 3.35
CA TYR A 145 -9.80 6.26 3.13
C TYR A 145 -10.64 6.75 1.95
N VAL A 146 -11.41 5.85 1.34
CA VAL A 146 -12.29 6.14 0.18
C VAL A 146 -13.30 7.26 0.49
N PHE A 147 -13.79 7.35 1.73
CA PHE A 147 -14.72 8.42 2.15
C PHE A 147 -14.07 9.81 2.30
N GLU A 148 -12.75 9.91 2.23
CA GLU A 148 -11.99 11.17 2.25
C GLU A 148 -11.65 11.68 0.83
N LEU A 149 -11.99 10.92 -0.21
CA LEU A 149 -11.81 11.31 -1.61
C LEU A 149 -12.88 12.31 -2.06
N SER A 150 -12.53 13.17 -3.02
CA SER A 150 -13.52 14.02 -3.68
C SER A 150 -14.40 13.20 -4.65
N GLU A 151 -15.61 13.69 -4.98
CA GLU A 151 -16.48 13.04 -5.99
C GLU A 151 -15.75 12.80 -7.32
N SER A 152 -14.90 13.74 -7.75
CA SER A 152 -14.08 13.59 -8.94
C SER A 152 -12.97 12.55 -8.81
N ASP A 153 -12.41 12.35 -7.61
CA ASP A 153 -11.44 11.28 -7.36
C ASP A 153 -12.14 9.91 -7.33
N ILE A 154 -13.30 9.79 -6.68
CA ILE A 154 -14.11 8.57 -6.63
C ILE A 154 -14.53 8.14 -8.05
N TYR A 155 -15.00 9.09 -8.87
CA TYR A 155 -15.31 8.83 -10.28
C TYR A 155 -14.09 8.30 -11.06
N ARG A 156 -12.91 8.91 -10.87
CA ARG A 156 -11.67 8.47 -11.53
C ARG A 156 -11.22 7.08 -11.06
N ALA A 157 -11.36 6.77 -9.78
CA ALA A 157 -11.01 5.47 -9.20
C ALA A 157 -11.90 4.37 -9.79
N ASN A 158 -13.22 4.54 -9.75
CA ASN A 158 -14.20 3.57 -10.26
C ASN A 158 -14.05 3.29 -11.77
N GLU A 159 -13.61 4.29 -12.54
CA GLU A 159 -13.39 4.19 -13.99
C GLU A 159 -11.98 3.72 -14.38
N ALA A 160 -11.11 3.41 -13.41
CA ALA A 160 -9.68 3.13 -13.60
C ALA A 160 -8.89 4.22 -14.38
N ARG A 161 -9.36 5.48 -14.35
CA ARG A 161 -8.86 6.59 -15.18
C ARG A 161 -7.65 7.30 -14.56
N THR A 162 -6.47 6.71 -14.73
CA THR A 162 -5.19 7.38 -14.46
C THR A 162 -4.85 8.47 -15.50
N HIS A 163 -4.05 9.45 -15.09
CA HIS A 163 -3.44 10.49 -15.92
C HIS A 163 -1.97 10.20 -16.28
N TYR A 164 -1.32 9.23 -15.64
CA TYR A 164 0.15 9.13 -15.62
C TYR A 164 0.71 7.81 -16.17
N PHE A 165 -0.07 6.73 -16.15
CA PHE A 165 0.36 5.42 -16.64
C PHE A 165 -0.70 4.74 -17.52
N THR A 166 -0.34 3.60 -18.10
CA THR A 166 -1.26 2.70 -18.82
C THR A 166 -1.13 1.30 -18.26
N LEU A 167 -2.20 0.50 -18.33
CA LEU A 167 -2.14 -0.89 -17.92
C LEU A 167 -1.43 -1.71 -19.00
N ILE A 168 -0.50 -2.55 -18.58
CA ILE A 168 0.31 -3.40 -19.47
C ILE A 168 0.16 -4.87 -19.05
N GLU A 169 0.72 -5.79 -19.83
CA GLU A 169 0.82 -7.17 -19.35
C GLU A 169 1.86 -7.29 -18.23
N PRO A 170 1.61 -8.09 -17.17
CA PRO A 170 2.52 -8.21 -16.05
C PRO A 170 3.88 -8.77 -16.50
N VAL A 171 4.96 -8.30 -15.85
CA VAL A 171 6.32 -8.77 -16.13
C VAL A 171 6.53 -10.10 -15.40
N VAL A 172 5.94 -11.17 -15.94
CA VAL A 172 6.12 -12.54 -15.44
C VAL A 172 7.52 -13.03 -15.81
N GLN A 173 8.33 -13.34 -14.81
CA GLN A 173 9.63 -14.03 -14.92
C GLN A 173 9.53 -15.43 -14.29
#